data_AF-Q2C894-F1
#
_entry.id   AF-Q2C894-F1
#
_cell.length_a   1.000
_cell.length_b   1.000
_cell.length_c   1.000
_cell.angle_alpha   90.00
_cell.angle_beta   90.00
_cell.angle_gamma   90.00
#
_symmetry.space_group_name_H-M   'P 1'
#
loop_
_entity.id
_entity.type
_entity.pdbx_description
1 polymer ?
#
loop_
_entity_poly.entity_id
_entity_poly.type
_entity_poly.pdbx_seq_one_letter_code
_entity_poly.pdbx_strand_id
1 'polypeptide(L)' 'MIINFNVNDLSWNASVHQLNSDVLRRHVLINGKLDTLDVNFTYCEQSEKGIITNHNNKEIGHFSIIN' A
#
# COMPACT_ATOMS: atom_id res chain seq x y z
N MET A 1 2.92 11.78 7.79
CA MET A 1 2.05 11.81 6.59
C MET A 1 0.93 10.80 6.78
N ILE A 2 -0.26 11.06 6.23
CA ILE A 2 -1.34 10.08 6.23
C ILE A 2 -1.35 9.37 4.87
N ILE A 3 -1.43 8.05 4.88
CA ILE A 3 -1.58 7.23 3.69
C ILE A 3 -2.97 6.60 3.70
N ASN A 4 -3.71 6.77 2.62
CA ASN A 4 -4.90 5.99 2.33
C ASN A 4 -4.50 4.74 1.53
N PHE A 5 -4.81 3.57 2.05
CA PHE A 5 -4.64 2.29 1.37
C PHE A 5 -5.98 1.83 0.81
N ASN A 6 -5.99 1.33 -0.41
CA ASN A 6 -7.12 0.63 -1.02
C ASN A 6 -6.61 -0.71 -1.54
N VAL A 7 -6.93 -1.79 -0.83
CA VAL A 7 -6.43 -3.15 -1.12
C VAL A 7 -7.63 -4.09 -1.20
N ASN A 8 -7.86 -4.68 -2.36
CA ASN A 8 -9.11 -5.38 -2.69
C ASN A 8 -10.33 -4.48 -2.35
N ASP A 9 -11.28 -4.99 -1.56
CA ASP A 9 -12.48 -4.26 -1.12
C ASP A 9 -12.31 -3.53 0.22
N LEU A 10 -11.07 -3.40 0.70
CA LEU A 10 -10.75 -2.77 1.99
C LEU A 10 -10.04 -1.44 1.79
N SER A 11 -10.44 -0.45 2.59
CA SER A 11 -9.77 0.85 2.65
C SER A 11 -9.50 1.25 4.09
N TRP A 12 -8.32 1.80 4.35
CA TRP A 12 -7.97 2.35 5.65
C TRP A 12 -6.93 3.47 5.53
N ASN A 13 -6.92 4.33 6.54
CA ASN A 13 -5.90 5.37 6.69
C ASN A 13 -4.86 4.95 7.72
N ALA A 14 -3.60 5.28 7.48
CA ALA A 14 -2.52 5.10 8.43
C ALA A 14 -1.65 6.35 8.53
N SER A 15 -1.28 6.72 9.75
CA SER A 15 -0.25 7.73 9.98
C SER A 15 1.12 7.06 9.94
N VAL A 16 1.98 7.51 9.04
CA VAL A 16 3.36 7.03 8.92
C VAL A 16 4.34 8.20 9.00
N HIS A 17 5.54 7.90 9.52
CA HIS A 17 6.60 8.90 9.64
C HIS A 17 7.40 9.04 8.34
N GLN A 18 7.53 7.95 7.59
CA GLN A 18 8.32 7.86 6.36
C GLN A 18 7.61 6.95 5.36
N LEU A 19 7.76 7.26 4.07
CA LEU A 19 7.34 6.39 3.00
C LEU A 19 8.43 5.35 2.74
N ASN A 20 8.26 4.17 3.35
CA ASN A 20 9.18 3.03 3.23
C ASN A 20 8.36 1.76 2.91
N SER A 21 8.82 0.95 1.96
CA SER A 21 8.20 -0.33 1.60
C SER A 21 7.96 -1.26 2.78
N ASP A 22 8.84 -1.29 3.79
CA ASP A 22 8.64 -2.10 5.01
C ASP A 22 7.45 -1.62 5.84
N VAL A 23 7.28 -0.31 5.94
CA VAL A 23 6.15 0.31 6.65
C VAL A 23 4.85 0.05 5.89
N LEU A 24 4.86 0.25 4.56
CA LEU A 24 3.72 -0.05 3.69
C LEU A 24 3.34 -1.54 3.79
N ARG A 25 4.32 -2.44 3.69
CA ARG A 25 4.12 -3.89 3.81
C ARG A 25 3.44 -4.25 5.13
N ARG A 26 3.89 -3.70 6.25
CA ARG A 26 3.27 -3.96 7.56
C ARG A 26 1.79 -3.58 7.57
N HIS A 27 1.43 -2.39 7.05
CA HIS A 27 0.03 -1.96 7.00
C HIS A 27 -0.82 -2.87 6.11
N VAL A 28 -0.31 -3.23 4.94
CA VAL A 28 -1.00 -4.07 3.96
C VAL A 28 -1.19 -5.50 4.48
N LEU A 29 -0.17 -6.10 5.10
CA LEU A 29 -0.28 -7.46 5.63
C LEU A 29 -1.20 -7.57 6.85
N ILE A 30 -1.23 -6.56 7.72
CA ILE A 30 -2.09 -6.57 8.91
C ILE A 30 -3.55 -6.33 8.55
N ASN A 31 -3.83 -5.36 7.65
CA ASN A 31 -5.20 -4.89 7.41
C ASN A 31 -5.81 -5.42 6.10
N GLY A 32 -4.99 -5.76 5.11
CA GLY A 32 -5.43 -6.07 3.75
C GLY A 32 -6.01 -7.47 3.54
N LYS A 33 -6.03 -8.32 4.57
CA LYS A 33 -6.54 -9.72 4.52
C LYS A 33 -6.07 -10.46 3.26
N LEU A 34 -4.78 -10.40 2.97
CA LEU A 34 -4.21 -10.97 1.76
C LEU A 34 -3.97 -12.47 1.89
N ASP A 35 -4.20 -13.20 0.80
CA ASP A 35 -3.83 -14.62 0.67
C ASP A 35 -2.32 -14.82 0.41
N THR A 36 -1.55 -13.74 0.35
CA THR A 36 -0.11 -13.73 0.06
C THR A 36 0.62 -12.79 1.01
N LEU A 37 1.81 -13.22 1.45
CA LEU A 37 2.74 -12.38 2.22
C LEU A 37 3.69 -11.59 1.33
N ASP A 38 3.78 -11.98 0.06
CA ASP A 38 4.68 -11.36 -0.90
C ASP A 38 3.96 -10.26 -1.67
N VAL A 39 4.31 -9.02 -1.33
CA VAL A 39 3.76 -7.79 -1.89
C VAL A 39 4.88 -6.81 -2.24
N ASN A 40 4.75 -6.19 -3.40
CA ASN A 40 5.69 -5.20 -3.93
C ASN A 40 4.99 -3.84 -4.08
N PHE A 41 5.79 -2.78 -4.03
CA PHE A 41 5.31 -1.41 -4.05
C PHE A 41 6.04 -0.61 -5.13
N THR A 42 5.27 0.16 -5.90
CA THR A 42 5.81 1.24 -6.75
C THR A 42 5.19 2.55 -6.31
N TYR A 43 5.90 3.65 -6.49
CA TYR A 43 5.44 4.97 -6.08
C TYR A 43 5.79 6.04 -7.13
N CYS A 44 4.85 6.92 -7.40
CA CYS A 44 5.01 8.07 -8.28
C CYS A 44 4.89 9.35 -7.46
N GLU A 45 6.02 10.03 -7.25
CA GLU A 45 6.09 11.28 -6.46
C GLU A 45 5.18 12.38 -7.00
N GLN A 46 5.07 12.53 -8.32
CA GLN A 46 4.26 13.58 -8.95
C GLN A 46 2.76 13.43 -8.68
N SER A 47 2.27 12.19 -8.62
CA SER A 47 0.84 11.90 -8.40
C SER A 47 0.52 11.61 -6.94
N GLU A 48 1.54 11.48 -6.09
CA GLU A 48 1.44 11.03 -4.70
C GLU A 48 0.69 9.69 -4.54
N LYS A 49 0.78 8.83 -5.57
CA LYS A 49 0.13 7.51 -5.62
C LYS A 49 1.15 6.40 -5.83
N GLY A 50 0.82 5.23 -5.28
CA GLY A 50 1.58 4.01 -5.52
C GLY A 50 0.69 2.81 -5.75
N ILE A 51 1.26 1.81 -6.42
CA ILE A 51 0.58 0.55 -6.76
C ILE A 51 1.14 -0.56 -5.88
N ILE A 52 0.26 -1.49 -5.50
CA ILE A 52 0.59 -2.68 -4.70
C ILE A 52 0.38 -3.89 -5.60
N THR A 53 1.43 -4.68 -5.80
CA THR A 53 1.37 -5.92 -6.58
C THR A 53 1.74 -7.13 -5.75
N ASN A 54 1.29 -8.32 -6.15
CA ASN A 54 1.74 -9.58 -5.55
C ASN A 54 2.98 -10.15 -6.28
N HIS A 55 3.45 -11.34 -5.88
CA HIS A 55 4.58 -12.03 -6.51
C HIS A 55 4.43 -12.29 -8.02
N ASN A 56 3.20 -12.33 -8.54
CA ASN A 56 2.92 -12.49 -9.97
C ASN A 56 2.85 -11.16 -10.72
N ASN A 57 3.26 -10.04 -10.08
CA ASN A 57 3.10 -8.68 -10.58
C ASN A 57 1.63 -8.28 -10.85
N LYS A 58 0.67 -9.03 -10.31
CA LYS A 58 -0.75 -8.67 -10.41
C LYS A 58 -1.03 -7.56 -9.40
N GLU A 59 -1.67 -6.48 -9.85
CA GLU A 59 -2.18 -5.42 -8.98
C GLU A 59 -3.25 -5.97 -8.04
N ILE A 60 -3.09 -5.67 -6.75
CA ILE A 60 -4.03 -6.05 -5.67
C ILE A 60 -4.54 -4.82 -4.91
N GLY A 61 -4.06 -3.64 -5.27
CA GLY A 61 -4.45 -2.41 -4.62
C GLY A 61 -3.54 -1.24 -4.98
N HIS A 62 -3.84 -0.10 -4.39
CA HIS A 62 -3.07 1.13 -4.49
C HIS A 62 -3.05 1.86 -3.16
N PHE A 63 -2.16 2.83 -3.04
CA PHE A 63 -2.14 3.75 -1.91
C PHE A 63 -1.90 5.18 -2.41
N SER A 64 -2.34 6.15 -1.63
CA SER A 64 -2.10 7.57 -1.90
C SER A 64 -1.74 8.30 -0.62
N ILE A 65 -0.82 9.25 -0.71
CA ILE A 65 -0.62 10.22 0.37
C ILE A 65 -1.82 11.17 0.35
N ILE A 66 -2.38 11.41 1.54
CA ILE A 66 -3.43 12.40 1.76
C ILE A 66 -2.87 13.44 2.74
N ASN A 67 -2.77 14.68 2.26
CA ASN A 67 -2.41 15.85 3.07
C ASN A 67 -3.62 16.40 3.81
#